data_AF-A0A951WBN2-F1
#
_entry.id   AF-A0A951WBN2-F1
#
_cell.length_a   1.000
_cell.length_b   1.000
_cell.length_c   1.000
_cell.angle_alpha   90.00
_cell.angle_beta   90.00
_cell.angle_gamma   90.00
#
_symmetry.space_group_name_H-M   'P 1'
#
loop_
_entity.id
_entity.type
_entity.pdbx_description
1 polymer ?
#
loop_
_entity_poly.entity_id
_entity_poly.type
_entity_poly.pdbx_seq_one_letter_code
_entity_poly.pdbx_strand_id
1 'polypeptide(L)' 'MFLLFATGMFGLSNAQEYDWKWAESYGGNQHDRAVDVTSDFMGNVYAVGTFESPTINFGSIQLVNQGETDFCLV' A
#
# COMPACT_ATOMS: atom_id res chain seq x y z
N MET A 1 -22.59 39.18 35.88
CA MET A 1 -21.19 39.53 35.64
C MET A 1 -20.29 38.45 36.21
N PHE A 2 -19.92 37.48 35.38
CA PHE A 2 -18.55 36.97 35.23
C PHE A 2 -18.57 36.18 33.92
N LEU A 3 -17.91 36.72 32.89
CA LEU A 3 -17.77 36.08 31.59
C LEU A 3 -16.83 34.87 31.73
N LEU A 4 -17.15 33.76 31.07
CA LEU A 4 -16.12 32.82 30.63
C LEU A 4 -16.27 32.66 29.11
N PHE A 5 -15.21 33.06 28.41
CA PHE A 5 -15.04 32.98 26.97
C PHE A 5 -14.99 31.51 26.54
N ALA A 6 -15.98 31.04 25.77
CA ALA A 6 -15.82 29.80 25.01
C ALA A 6 -14.90 30.10 23.83
N THR A 7 -13.62 29.75 24.00
CA THR A 7 -12.62 29.81 22.93
C THR A 7 -13.04 28.90 21.79
N GLY A 8 -12.91 29.42 20.56
CA GLY A 8 -13.47 28.83 19.36
C GLY A 8 -13.02 27.39 19.12
N MET A 9 -13.99 26.54 18.83
CA MET A 9 -13.75 25.26 18.17
C MET A 9 -14.21 25.40 16.72
N PHE A 10 -13.41 26.10 15.91
CA PHE A 10 -13.40 25.81 14.48
C PHE A 10 -12.64 24.49 14.33
N GLY A 11 -13.36 23.38 14.54
CA GLY A 11 -12.88 22.08 14.13
C GLY A 11 -12.74 22.12 12.62
N LEU A 12 -11.52 22.42 12.15
CA LEU A 12 -11.10 22.03 10.81
C LEU A 12 -11.42 20.55 10.73
N SER A 13 -12.40 20.20 9.91
CA SER A 13 -12.67 18.83 9.55
C SER A 13 -11.39 18.31 8.92
N ASN A 14 -10.54 17.65 9.70
CA ASN A 14 -9.59 16.73 9.13
C ASN A 14 -10.49 15.71 8.42
N ALA A 15 -10.45 15.69 7.08
CA ALA A 15 -10.96 14.54 6.36
C ALA A 15 -10.33 13.32 7.05
N GLN A 16 -11.17 12.39 7.50
CA GLN A 16 -10.71 11.26 8.29
C GLN A 16 -9.51 10.63 7.60
N GLU A 17 -8.33 10.71 8.21
CA GLU A 17 -7.13 10.04 7.72
C GLU A 17 -7.42 8.55 7.83
N TYR A 18 -7.74 7.92 6.70
CA TYR A 18 -8.06 6.50 6.68
C TYR A 18 -6.74 5.74 6.57
N ASP A 19 -6.34 5.12 7.67
CA ASP A 19 -5.19 4.23 7.75
C ASP A 19 -5.61 2.81 7.34
N TRP A 20 -5.30 2.41 6.10
CA TRP A 20 -5.68 1.12 5.53
C TRP A 20 -4.78 0.00 6.05
N LYS A 21 -4.94 -0.39 7.32
CA LYS A 21 -4.11 -1.41 8.00
C LYS A 21 -4.05 -2.79 7.33
N TRP A 22 -4.97 -3.09 6.42
CA TRP A 22 -5.07 -4.36 5.71
C TRP A 22 -4.45 -4.32 4.31
N ALA A 23 -4.17 -3.12 3.78
CA ALA A 23 -3.68 -2.94 2.43
C ALA A 23 -2.16 -2.72 2.45
N GLU A 24 -1.44 -3.63 1.81
CA GLU A 24 -0.01 -3.47 1.54
C GLU A 24 0.15 -3.03 0.08
N SER A 25 1.00 -2.04 -0.17
CA SER A 25 1.39 -1.67 -1.52
C SER A 25 2.64 -2.44 -1.94
N TYR A 26 2.79 -2.63 -3.25
CA TYR A 26 4.00 -3.20 -3.83
C TYR A 26 4.37 -2.47 -5.12
N GLY A 27 5.58 -2.71 -5.58
CA GLY A 27 6.19 -2.01 -6.71
C GLY A 27 7.24 -0.99 -6.27
N GLY A 28 7.87 -0.37 -7.27
CA GLY A 28 8.87 0.65 -7.13
C GLY A 28 8.62 1.80 -8.12
N ASN A 29 9.70 2.44 -8.57
CA ASN A 29 9.63 3.66 -9.36
C ASN A 29 9.64 3.42 -10.89
N GLN A 30 9.58 2.18 -11.35
CA GLN A 30 9.55 1.80 -12.77
C GLN A 30 8.20 1.15 -13.15
N HIS A 31 8.08 0.62 -14.38
CA HIS A 31 6.85 -0.04 -14.81
C HIS A 31 6.70 -1.39 -14.13
N ASP A 32 5.92 -1.39 -13.05
CA ASP A 32 5.54 -2.59 -12.33
C ASP A 32 4.04 -2.82 -12.46
N ARG A 33 3.68 -4.07 -12.77
CA ARG A 33 2.31 -4.40 -13.17
C ARG A 33 1.83 -5.69 -12.50
N ALA A 34 0.70 -5.57 -11.82
CA ALA A 34 -0.18 -6.68 -11.48
C ALA A 34 -0.78 -7.28 -12.76
N VAL A 35 -0.70 -8.60 -12.91
CA VAL A 35 -1.38 -9.32 -14.00
C VAL A 35 -2.63 -10.01 -13.49
N ASP A 36 -2.56 -10.71 -12.36
CA ASP A 36 -3.70 -11.42 -11.77
C ASP A 36 -3.55 -11.61 -10.26
N VAL A 37 -4.65 -11.88 -9.57
CA VAL A 37 -4.70 -12.16 -8.13
C VAL A 37 -5.74 -13.23 -7.82
N THR A 38 -5.38 -14.17 -6.94
CA THR A 38 -6.28 -15.22 -6.46
C THR A 38 -6.10 -15.45 -4.97
N SER A 39 -6.97 -16.26 -4.37
CA SER A 39 -6.84 -16.69 -3.00
C SER A 39 -7.14 -18.17 -2.85
N ASP A 40 -6.53 -18.81 -1.85
CA ASP A 40 -6.88 -20.17 -1.47
C ASP A 40 -8.02 -20.22 -0.44
N PHE A 41 -8.46 -21.42 -0.09
CA PHE A 41 -9.51 -21.63 0.91
C PHE A 41 -9.08 -21.25 2.34
N MET A 42 -7.77 -21.12 2.59
CA MET A 42 -7.21 -20.72 3.89
C MET A 42 -7.10 -19.20 4.04
N GLY A 43 -7.37 -18.45 2.96
CA GLY A 43 -7.31 -16.98 2.94
C GLY A 43 -5.93 -16.42 2.58
N ASN A 44 -4.99 -17.26 2.11
CA ASN A 44 -3.75 -16.76 1.53
C ASN A 44 -4.07 -16.09 0.19
N VAL A 45 -3.46 -14.94 -0.05
CA VAL A 45 -3.61 -14.18 -1.30
C VAL A 45 -2.35 -14.36 -2.13
N TYR A 46 -2.54 -14.68 -3.40
CA TYR A 46 -1.46 -14.85 -4.36
C TYR A 46 -1.60 -13.84 -5.47
N ALA A 47 -0.53 -13.11 -5.76
CA ALA A 47 -0.50 -12.14 -6.85
C ALA A 47 0.62 -12.46 -7.83
N VAL A 48 0.33 -12.32 -9.13
CA VAL A 48 1.31 -12.50 -10.19
C VAL A 48 1.46 -11.22 -10.99
N GLY A 49 2.68 -10.97 -11.49
CA GLY A 49 2.97 -9.75 -12.20
C GLY A 49 4.35 -9.71 -12.83
N THR A 50 4.67 -8.56 -13.40
CA THR A 50 6.01 -8.23 -13.91
C THR A 50 6.49 -6.93 -13.30
N PHE A 51 7.79 -6.80 -13.13
CA PHE A 51 8.39 -5.58 -12.58
C PHE A 51 9.68 -5.21 -13.30
N GLU A 52 9.82 -3.93 -13.60
CA GLU A 52 11.04 -3.32 -14.14
C GLU A 52 11.88 -2.67 -13.02
N SER A 53 11.28 -2.43 -11.85
CA SER A 53 11.99 -1.83 -10.72
C SER A 53 13.17 -2.71 -10.27
N PRO A 54 14.33 -2.14 -9.88
CA PRO A 54 15.47 -2.92 -9.41
C PRO A 54 15.12 -3.84 -8.23
N THR A 55 14.20 -3.39 -7.38
CA THR A 55 13.64 -4.16 -6.27
C THR A 55 12.17 -3.83 -6.10
N ILE A 56 11.38 -4.82 -5.70
CA ILE A 56 10.01 -4.63 -5.19
C ILE A 56 9.89 -5.31 -3.83
N ASN A 57 9.11 -4.69 -2.93
CA ASN A 57 8.89 -5.21 -1.58
C ASN A 57 7.44 -5.69 -1.44
N PHE A 58 7.26 -6.83 -0.78
CA PHE A 58 5.98 -7.39 -0.36
C PHE A 58 6.07 -7.67 1.14
N GLY A 59 5.64 -6.70 1.95
CA GLY A 59 5.88 -6.72 3.39
C GLY A 59 7.38 -6.84 3.69
N SER A 60 7.80 -7.96 4.28
CA SER A 60 9.20 -8.23 4.62
C SER A 60 10.02 -8.95 3.53
N ILE A 61 9.36 -9.39 2.46
CA ILE A 61 10.01 -10.09 1.35
C ILE A 61 10.42 -9.06 0.31
N GLN A 62 11.70 -9.11 -0.11
CA GLN A 62 12.22 -8.29 -1.20
C GLN A 62 12.56 -9.18 -2.39
N LEU A 63 12.06 -8.81 -3.56
CA LEU A 63 12.44 -9.42 -4.84
C LEU A 63 13.39 -8.46 -5.56
N VAL A 64 14.43 -9.01 -6.19
CA VAL A 64 15.47 -8.23 -6.90
C VAL A 64 15.42 -8.58 -8.37
N ASN A 65 15.25 -7.57 -9.23
CA ASN A 65 15.27 -7.72 -10.68
C ASN A 65 16.72 -7.96 -11.15
N GLN A 66 16.93 -9.02 -11.93
CA GLN A 66 18.25 -9.37 -12.50
C GLN A 66 18.41 -8.97 -13.97
N GLY A 67 17.42 -8.31 -14.57
CA GLY A 67 17.40 -7.88 -15.97
C GLY A 67 16.61 -6.59 -16.18
N GLU A 68 15.98 -6.45 -17.36
CA GLU A 68 15.09 -5.31 -17.66
C GLU A 68 13.70 -5.50 -17.04
N THR A 69 13.13 -6.71 -17.13
CA THR A 69 11.82 -7.05 -16.57
C THR A 69 11.85 -8.48 -16.03
N ASP A 70 11.42 -8.66 -14.79
CA ASP A 70 11.28 -9.97 -14.14
C ASP A 70 9.82 -10.29 -13.79
N PHE A 71 9.51 -11.58 -13.66
CA PHE A 71 8.21 -12.07 -13.21
C PHE A 71 8.20 -12.23 -11.68
N CYS A 72 7.08 -11.91 -11.05
CA CYS A 72 6.85 -12.19 -9.64
C CYS A 72 5.59 -13.05 -9.43
N LEU A 73 5.68 -13.94 -8.44
CA LEU A 73 4.58 -14.62 -7.78
C LEU A 73 4.82 -14.44 -6.28
N VAL A 74 3.86 -13.85 -5.60
CA VAL A 74 3.88 -13.63 -4.15
C VAL A 74 2.62 -14.14 -3.51
#